data_AF-A0AAU2HMT2-F1
#
_entry.id   AF-A0AAU2HMT2-F1
#
_cell.length_a   1.000
_cell.length_b   1.000
_cell.length_c   1.000
_cell.angle_alpha   90.00
_cell.angle_beta   90.00
_cell.angle_gamma   90.00
#
_symmetry.space_group_name_H-M   'P 1'
#
loop_
_entity.id
_entity.type
_entity.pdbx_description
1 polymer ?
#
loop_
_entity_poly.entity_id
_entity_poly.type
_entity_poly.pdbx_seq_one_letter_code
_entity_poly.pdbx_strand_id
1 'polypeptide(L)'
;MKASELTDRQAGGFKAALLAGPALMAAYGVVRLIGRAVGDYGPGVWWSLAHLLFLAGVLVFVPVFLGLRKTAVVRGARRVAVEVAAWAGLVGAAAVAVQAVIDLVVGFVAADKQAMSDLFGRVQDVPGVMPLVYTVVPLLFWFGLLALVTLLAFFRRDLVRAWAPVAVLAGVVPAAVSLDLLPVGALCIGLALLPVRRSQ
;
A
#
# COMPACT_ATOMS: atom_id res chain seq x y z
N MET A 1 22.08 24.43 -11.11
CA MET A 1 20.87 23.98 -10.38
C MET A 1 21.28 23.75 -8.92
N LYS A 2 20.66 24.44 -7.94
CA LYS A 2 21.18 24.48 -6.56
C LYS A 2 20.66 23.30 -5.73
N ALA A 3 21.51 22.72 -4.87
CA ALA A 3 21.18 21.56 -4.04
C ALA A 3 19.98 21.77 -3.10
N SER A 4 19.66 23.03 -2.75
CA SER A 4 18.48 23.39 -1.96
C SER A 4 17.16 23.13 -2.72
N GLU A 5 17.11 23.43 -4.02
CA GLU A 5 15.90 23.25 -4.84
C GLU A 5 15.55 21.76 -5.03
N LEU A 6 16.57 20.90 -5.13
CA LEU A 6 16.40 19.45 -5.21
C LEU A 6 15.80 18.88 -3.91
N THR A 7 16.25 19.39 -2.76
CA THR A 7 15.78 18.95 -1.44
C THR A 7 14.32 19.36 -1.20
N ASP A 8 13.95 20.58 -1.58
CA ASP A 8 12.57 21.06 -1.45
C ASP A 8 11.60 20.32 -2.36
N ARG A 9 12.02 20.00 -3.60
CA ARG A 9 11.21 19.17 -4.51
C ARG A 9 11.01 17.75 -3.98
N GLN A 10 12.05 17.13 -3.40
CA GLN A 10 11.95 15.81 -2.79
C GLN A 10 11.02 15.81 -1.57
N ALA A 11 11.08 16.85 -0.73
CA ALA A 11 10.19 17.02 0.41
C ALA A 11 8.73 17.24 -0.01
N GLY A 12 8.50 18.00 -1.09
CA GLY A 12 7.17 18.18 -1.69
C GLY A 12 6.59 16.87 -2.24
N GLY A 13 7.40 16.10 -2.97
CA GLY A 13 7.02 14.80 -3.52
C GLY A 13 6.66 13.77 -2.44
N PHE A 14 7.43 13.71 -1.34
CA PHE A 14 7.11 12.82 -0.21
C PHE A 14 5.77 13.18 0.46
N LYS A 15 5.50 14.46 0.70
CA LYS A 15 4.22 14.91 1.29
C LYS A 15 3.02 14.56 0.41
N ALA A 16 3.16 14.73 -0.90
CA ALA A 16 2.12 14.32 -1.84
C ALA A 16 1.91 12.80 -1.80
N ALA A 17 2.99 12.01 -1.75
CA ALA A 17 2.91 10.55 -1.69
C ALA A 17 2.17 10.01 -0.46
N LEU A 18 2.31 10.67 0.71
CA LEU A 18 1.61 10.30 1.95
C LEU A 18 0.08 10.28 1.81
N LEU A 19 -0.48 11.10 0.93
CA LEU A 19 -1.92 11.16 0.67
C LEU A 19 -2.30 10.47 -0.63
N ALA A 20 -1.45 10.54 -1.66
CA ALA A 20 -1.73 9.95 -2.97
C ALA A 20 -1.83 8.42 -2.90
N GLY A 21 -0.98 7.73 -2.12
CA GLY A 21 -1.04 6.28 -1.97
C GLY A 21 -2.39 5.81 -1.41
N PRO A 22 -2.80 6.30 -0.22
CA PRO A 22 -4.12 6.03 0.34
C PRO A 22 -5.28 6.47 -0.57
N ALA A 23 -5.19 7.62 -1.23
CA ALA A 23 -6.25 8.07 -2.14
C ALA A 23 -6.43 7.12 -3.34
N LEU A 24 -5.34 6.63 -3.92
CA LEU A 24 -5.38 5.64 -5.02
C LEU A 24 -5.94 4.29 -4.55
N MET A 25 -5.60 3.86 -3.34
CA MET A 25 -6.21 2.68 -2.71
C MET A 25 -7.72 2.87 -2.53
N ALA A 26 -8.15 4.03 -2.02
CA ALA A 26 -9.57 4.33 -1.88
C ALA A 26 -10.29 4.33 -3.23
N ALA A 27 -9.69 4.92 -4.26
CA ALA A 27 -10.21 4.91 -5.62
C ALA A 27 -10.34 3.49 -6.19
N TYR A 28 -9.35 2.62 -5.97
CA TYR A 28 -9.45 1.19 -6.30
C TYR A 28 -10.70 0.55 -5.68
N GLY A 29 -10.88 0.71 -4.36
CA GLY A 29 -12.04 0.15 -3.66
C GLY A 29 -13.37 0.69 -4.18
N VAL A 30 -13.46 1.99 -4.48
CA VAL A 30 -14.67 2.61 -5.05
C VAL A 30 -14.98 2.07 -6.45
N VAL A 31 -14.00 2.02 -7.36
CA VAL A 31 -14.20 1.46 -8.71
C VAL A 31 -14.64 0.01 -8.65
N ARG A 32 -14.04 -0.77 -7.74
CA ARG A 32 -14.44 -2.16 -7.49
C ARG A 32 -15.89 -2.27 -7.00
N LEU A 33 -16.30 -1.44 -6.05
CA LEU A 33 -17.68 -1.44 -5.54
C LEU A 33 -18.69 -1.10 -6.63
N ILE A 34 -18.40 -0.09 -7.46
CA ILE A 34 -19.26 0.30 -8.59
C ILE A 34 -19.38 -0.86 -9.59
N GLY A 35 -18.25 -1.44 -10.01
CA GLY A 35 -18.26 -2.58 -10.95
C GLY A 35 -19.06 -3.77 -10.43
N ARG A 36 -18.99 -4.06 -9.11
CA ARG A 36 -19.82 -5.11 -8.50
C ARG A 36 -21.30 -4.74 -8.45
N ALA A 37 -21.62 -3.49 -8.12
CA ALA A 37 -23.00 -3.02 -8.03
C ALA A 37 -23.75 -3.10 -9.38
N VAL A 38 -23.04 -2.91 -10.49
CA VAL A 38 -23.61 -3.05 -11.84
C VAL A 38 -23.51 -4.48 -12.41
N GLY A 39 -22.98 -5.44 -11.66
CA GLY A 39 -22.85 -6.86 -12.06
C GLY A 39 -21.69 -7.18 -13.01
N ASP A 40 -20.92 -6.17 -13.41
CA ASP A 40 -19.89 -6.24 -14.46
C ASP A 40 -18.46 -6.32 -13.89
N TYR A 41 -18.30 -6.79 -12.65
CA TYR A 41 -16.97 -7.02 -12.08
C TYR A 41 -16.43 -8.39 -12.52
N GLY A 42 -15.43 -8.37 -13.40
CA GLY A 42 -14.78 -9.49 -14.07
C GLY A 42 -13.83 -8.94 -15.14
N PRO A 43 -13.35 -9.75 -16.10
CA PRO A 43 -12.49 -9.26 -17.18
C PRO A 43 -13.11 -8.06 -17.89
N GLY A 44 -12.34 -6.98 -18.06
CA GLY A 44 -12.85 -5.73 -18.65
C GLY A 44 -12.47 -4.46 -17.89
N VAL A 45 -13.23 -3.38 -18.14
CA VAL A 45 -12.86 -2.01 -17.72
C VAL A 45 -12.85 -1.83 -16.21
N TRP A 46 -13.86 -2.34 -15.49
CA TRP A 46 -13.97 -2.17 -14.04
C TRP A 46 -12.84 -2.88 -13.29
N TRP A 47 -12.50 -4.10 -13.73
CA TRP A 47 -11.37 -4.83 -13.18
C TRP A 47 -10.05 -4.14 -13.51
N SER A 48 -9.81 -3.79 -14.77
CA SER A 48 -8.53 -3.23 -15.21
C SER A 48 -8.26 -1.87 -14.59
N LEU A 49 -9.26 -0.96 -14.58
CA LEU A 49 -9.13 0.34 -13.95
C LEU A 49 -8.87 0.22 -12.45
N ALA A 50 -9.60 -0.67 -11.77
CA ALA A 50 -9.39 -0.93 -10.36
C ALA A 50 -7.94 -1.38 -10.11
N HIS A 51 -7.45 -2.39 -10.81
CA HIS A 51 -6.10 -2.92 -10.56
C HIS A 51 -4.98 -1.98 -11.02
N LEU A 52 -5.22 -1.10 -12.00
CA LEU A 52 -4.30 -0.01 -12.34
C LEU A 52 -4.18 1.01 -11.20
N LEU A 53 -5.31 1.43 -10.62
CA LEU A 53 -5.31 2.33 -9.46
C LEU A 53 -4.64 1.68 -8.25
N PHE A 54 -4.90 0.38 -8.04
CA PHE A 54 -4.27 -0.40 -6.98
C PHE A 54 -2.75 -0.47 -7.17
N LEU A 55 -2.27 -0.86 -8.35
CA LEU A 55 -0.85 -0.90 -8.67
C LEU A 55 -0.18 0.48 -8.48
N ALA A 56 -0.79 1.54 -9.02
CA ALA A 56 -0.30 2.90 -8.85
C ALA A 56 -0.20 3.28 -7.37
N GLY A 57 -1.23 2.97 -6.57
CA GLY A 57 -1.21 3.25 -5.13
C GLY A 57 -0.08 2.50 -4.41
N VAL A 58 0.12 1.21 -4.69
CA VAL A 58 1.20 0.41 -4.10
C VAL A 58 2.57 0.96 -4.46
N LEU A 59 2.76 1.37 -5.73
CA LEU A 59 4.02 2.00 -6.16
C LEU A 59 4.26 3.34 -5.46
N VAL A 60 3.21 4.13 -5.19
CA VAL A 60 3.32 5.37 -4.40
C VAL A 60 3.68 5.10 -2.93
N PHE A 61 3.38 3.93 -2.38
CA PHE A 61 3.83 3.56 -1.03
C PHE A 61 5.34 3.32 -0.94
N VAL A 62 6.04 3.05 -2.04
CA VAL A 62 7.52 2.91 -2.06
C VAL A 62 8.21 4.17 -1.53
N PRO A 63 7.98 5.39 -2.09
CA PRO A 63 8.54 6.60 -1.51
C PRO A 63 8.00 6.92 -0.11
N VAL A 64 6.80 6.44 0.27
CA VAL A 64 6.29 6.57 1.65
C VAL A 64 7.17 5.81 2.63
N PHE A 65 7.44 4.52 2.38
CA PHE A 65 8.34 3.72 3.23
C PHE A 65 9.73 4.34 3.33
N LEU A 66 10.30 4.74 2.19
CA LEU A 66 11.63 5.34 2.14
C LEU A 66 11.69 6.70 2.87
N GLY A 67 10.65 7.51 2.76
CA GLY A 67 10.56 8.81 3.42
C GLY A 67 10.36 8.69 4.93
N LEU A 68 9.48 7.79 5.39
CA LEU A 68 9.28 7.50 6.80
C LEU A 68 10.55 6.94 7.46
N ARG A 69 11.23 6.01 6.78
CA ARG A 69 12.54 5.47 7.18
C ARG A 69 13.57 6.58 7.41
N LYS A 70 13.72 7.50 6.45
CA LYS A 70 14.67 8.62 6.53
C LYS A 70 14.30 9.59 7.65
N THR A 71 13.01 9.78 7.90
CA THR A 71 12.47 10.70 8.91
C THR A 71 12.76 10.25 10.34
N ALA A 72 12.99 8.96 10.58
CA ALA A 72 13.22 8.45 11.93
C ALA A 72 14.42 9.10 12.64
N VAL A 73 15.54 9.34 11.94
CA VAL A 73 16.79 9.93 12.48
C VAL A 73 17.17 9.31 13.84
N VAL A 74 17.35 7.98 13.87
CA VAL A 74 17.71 7.20 15.07
C VAL A 74 19.04 6.45 14.91
N ARG A 75 19.64 5.99 16.02
CA ARG A 75 20.92 5.26 16.06
C ARG A 75 20.79 3.89 16.75
N GLY A 76 21.81 3.05 16.60
CA GLY A 76 21.90 1.75 17.27
C GLY A 76 20.74 0.80 16.94
N ALA A 77 20.27 0.03 17.94
CA ALA A 77 19.18 -0.93 17.79
C ALA A 77 17.88 -0.31 17.23
N ARG A 78 17.59 0.96 17.56
CA ARG A 78 16.42 1.68 17.02
C ARG A 78 16.51 1.86 15.51
N ARG A 79 17.71 2.11 14.98
CA ARG A 79 17.96 2.21 13.54
C ARG A 79 17.68 0.86 12.87
N VAL A 80 18.18 -0.23 13.44
CA VAL A 80 17.93 -1.58 12.91
C VAL A 80 16.44 -1.88 12.85
N ALA A 81 15.68 -1.57 13.91
CA ALA A 81 14.23 -1.78 13.92
C ALA A 81 13.49 -1.00 12.81
N VAL A 82 13.86 0.27 12.60
CA VAL A 82 13.30 1.10 11.53
C VAL A 82 13.66 0.56 10.14
N GLU A 83 14.90 0.12 9.94
CA GLU A 83 15.35 -0.48 8.68
C GLU A 83 14.57 -1.76 8.38
N VAL A 84 14.46 -2.67 9.35
CA VAL A 84 13.73 -3.94 9.20
C VAL A 84 12.25 -3.68 8.87
N ALA A 85 11.59 -2.76 9.58
CA ALA A 85 10.20 -2.41 9.31
C ALA A 85 10.00 -1.83 7.90
N ALA A 86 10.89 -0.92 7.47
CA ALA A 86 10.83 -0.33 6.14
C ALA A 86 11.08 -1.36 5.03
N TRP A 87 12.09 -2.22 5.18
CA TRP A 87 12.40 -3.26 4.20
C TRP A 87 11.33 -4.35 4.14
N ALA A 88 10.75 -4.75 5.27
CA ALA A 88 9.59 -5.64 5.28
C ALA A 88 8.44 -5.03 4.46
N GLY A 89 8.13 -3.75 4.69
CA GLY A 89 7.12 -3.01 3.94
C GLY A 89 7.40 -2.98 2.43
N LEU A 90 8.65 -2.75 2.03
CA LEU A 90 9.06 -2.72 0.62
C LEU A 90 9.03 -4.09 -0.05
N VAL A 91 9.44 -5.15 0.66
CA VAL A 91 9.34 -6.53 0.17
C VAL A 91 7.86 -6.92 -0.03
N GLY A 92 7.00 -6.57 0.92
CA GLY A 92 5.56 -6.75 0.77
C GLY A 92 4.98 -5.92 -0.39
N ALA A 93 5.42 -4.66 -0.55
CA ALA A 93 5.00 -3.83 -1.67
C ALA A 93 5.37 -4.45 -3.03
N ALA A 94 6.56 -5.03 -3.13
CA ALA A 94 6.98 -5.75 -4.33
C ALA A 94 6.07 -6.96 -4.62
N ALA A 95 5.77 -7.78 -3.61
CA ALA A 95 4.85 -8.91 -3.76
C ALA A 95 3.43 -8.46 -4.19
N VAL A 96 2.88 -7.43 -3.54
CA VAL A 96 1.55 -6.88 -3.90
C VAL A 96 1.56 -6.28 -5.31
N ALA A 97 2.66 -5.64 -5.73
CA ALA A 97 2.79 -5.13 -7.08
C ALA A 97 2.82 -6.27 -8.12
N VAL A 98 3.55 -7.36 -7.84
CA VAL A 98 3.52 -8.55 -8.69
C VAL A 98 2.11 -9.13 -8.76
N GLN A 99 1.41 -9.23 -7.63
CA GLN A 99 0.02 -9.68 -7.58
C GLN A 99 -0.87 -8.82 -8.48
N ALA A 100 -0.80 -7.49 -8.35
CA ALA A 100 -1.59 -6.55 -9.14
C ALA A 100 -1.27 -6.63 -10.64
N VAL A 101 -0.02 -6.90 -11.01
CA VAL A 101 0.37 -7.13 -12.41
C VAL A 101 -0.25 -8.43 -12.94
N ILE A 102 -0.22 -9.52 -12.16
CA ILE A 102 -0.89 -10.76 -12.55
C ILE A 102 -2.39 -10.51 -12.71
N ASP A 103 -3.02 -9.81 -11.77
CA ASP A 103 -4.44 -9.48 -11.81
C ASP A 103 -4.78 -8.70 -13.09
N LEU A 104 -3.95 -7.74 -13.49
CA LEU A 104 -4.11 -7.01 -14.76
C LEU A 104 -3.95 -7.91 -15.97
N VAL A 105 -2.87 -8.71 -16.04
CA VAL A 105 -2.60 -9.60 -17.17
C VAL A 105 -3.75 -10.60 -17.34
N VAL A 106 -4.18 -11.24 -16.27
CA VAL A 106 -5.31 -12.18 -16.30
C VAL A 106 -6.60 -11.46 -16.72
N GLY A 107 -6.86 -10.26 -16.19
CA GLY A 107 -8.02 -9.45 -16.57
C GLY A 107 -8.04 -8.99 -18.03
N PHE A 108 -6.88 -8.81 -18.66
CA PHE A 108 -6.77 -8.47 -20.09
C PHE A 108 -6.83 -9.69 -21.01
N VAL A 109 -6.34 -10.85 -20.56
CA VAL A 109 -6.25 -12.07 -21.37
C VAL A 109 -7.54 -12.89 -21.32
N ALA A 110 -8.27 -12.86 -20.21
CA ALA A 110 -9.49 -13.65 -20.04
C ALA A 110 -10.62 -13.15 -20.93
N ALA A 111 -11.27 -14.07 -21.66
CA ALA A 111 -12.45 -13.76 -22.47
C ALA A 111 -13.73 -13.57 -21.61
N ASP A 112 -13.81 -14.26 -20.48
CA ASP A 112 -14.95 -14.25 -19.57
C ASP A 112 -14.51 -14.63 -18.14
N LYS A 113 -15.46 -14.62 -17.20
CA LYS A 113 -15.21 -14.92 -15.78
C LYS A 113 -14.72 -16.35 -15.56
N GLN A 114 -15.12 -17.32 -16.39
CA GLN A 114 -14.66 -18.71 -16.26
C GLN A 114 -13.20 -18.82 -16.69
N ALA A 115 -12.85 -18.30 -17.87
CA ALA A 115 -11.48 -18.26 -18.37
C ALA A 115 -10.55 -17.52 -17.40
N MET A 116 -11.04 -16.45 -16.77
CA MET A 116 -10.31 -15.71 -15.73
C MET A 116 -10.00 -16.58 -14.51
N SER A 117 -10.99 -17.33 -14.01
CA SER A 117 -10.81 -18.26 -12.89
C SER A 117 -9.81 -19.36 -13.23
N ASP A 118 -9.88 -19.92 -14.43
CA ASP A 118 -8.97 -20.97 -14.89
C ASP A 118 -7.52 -20.45 -15.00
N LEU A 119 -7.34 -19.22 -15.51
CA LEU A 119 -6.02 -18.57 -15.59
C LEU A 119 -5.43 -18.29 -14.21
N PHE A 120 -6.23 -17.78 -13.26
CA PHE A 120 -5.76 -17.61 -11.88
C PHE A 120 -5.37 -18.93 -11.24
N GLY A 121 -6.15 -20.00 -11.44
CA GLY A 121 -5.83 -21.34 -10.95
C GLY A 121 -4.45 -21.77 -11.45
N ARG A 122 -4.19 -21.68 -12.75
CA ARG A 122 -2.88 -22.02 -13.34
C ARG A 122 -1.72 -21.22 -12.75
N VAL A 123 -1.92 -19.93 -12.48
CA VAL A 123 -0.88 -19.09 -11.86
C VAL A 123 -0.65 -19.50 -10.41
N GLN A 124 -1.72 -19.71 -9.65
CA GLN A 124 -1.66 -20.06 -8.23
C GLN A 124 -1.14 -21.48 -7.98
N ASP A 125 -1.30 -22.39 -8.94
CA ASP A 125 -0.78 -23.76 -8.91
C ASP A 125 0.76 -23.83 -9.04
N VAL A 126 1.41 -22.75 -9.49
CA VAL A 126 2.88 -22.70 -9.54
C VAL A 126 3.43 -22.72 -8.11
N PRO A 127 4.33 -23.68 -7.76
CA PRO A 127 4.86 -23.80 -6.41
C PRO A 127 5.45 -22.50 -5.87
N GLY A 128 4.98 -22.09 -4.69
CA GLY A 128 5.43 -20.88 -4.01
C GLY A 128 4.69 -19.60 -4.39
N VAL A 129 3.91 -19.56 -5.48
CA VAL A 129 3.16 -18.34 -5.86
C VAL A 129 2.17 -17.94 -4.78
N MET A 130 1.43 -18.87 -4.20
CA MET A 130 0.50 -18.57 -3.11
C MET A 130 1.18 -17.86 -1.93
N PRO A 131 2.20 -18.42 -1.26
CA PRO A 131 2.86 -17.74 -0.14
C PRO A 131 3.63 -16.47 -0.55
N LEU A 132 4.26 -16.45 -1.72
CA LEU A 132 5.13 -15.33 -2.13
C LEU A 132 4.38 -14.15 -2.73
N VAL A 133 3.21 -14.37 -3.32
CA VAL A 133 2.50 -13.35 -4.12
C VAL A 133 1.10 -13.06 -3.59
N TYR A 134 0.39 -14.04 -3.03
CA TYR A 134 -1.01 -13.89 -2.66
C TYR A 134 -1.29 -13.90 -1.15
N THR A 135 -0.45 -14.55 -0.33
CA THR A 135 -0.78 -14.76 1.10
C THR A 135 0.27 -14.20 2.05
N VAL A 136 1.46 -14.80 2.18
CA VAL A 136 2.37 -14.50 3.29
C VAL A 136 3.18 -13.22 3.07
N VAL A 137 3.94 -13.14 1.97
CA VAL A 137 4.84 -12.00 1.72
C VAL A 137 4.08 -10.67 1.51
N PRO A 138 2.91 -10.62 0.83
CA PRO A 138 2.10 -9.41 0.75
C PRO A 138 1.74 -8.79 2.10
N LEU A 139 1.55 -9.61 3.16
CA LEU A 139 1.23 -9.09 4.50
C LEU A 139 2.35 -8.23 5.09
N LEU A 140 3.58 -8.43 4.65
CA LEU A 140 4.71 -7.61 5.08
C LEU A 140 4.53 -6.13 4.69
N PHE A 141 3.71 -5.82 3.67
CA PHE A 141 3.35 -4.45 3.33
C PHE A 141 2.66 -3.76 4.51
N TRP A 142 1.60 -4.39 5.03
CA TRP A 142 0.81 -3.85 6.13
C TRP A 142 1.57 -3.90 7.45
N PHE A 143 2.26 -5.00 7.75
CA PHE A 143 3.07 -5.12 8.97
C PHE A 143 4.24 -4.15 8.98
N GLY A 144 4.92 -3.97 7.85
CA GLY A 144 5.99 -2.99 7.70
C GLY A 144 5.47 -1.57 7.91
N LEU A 145 4.31 -1.22 7.35
CA LEU A 145 3.71 0.10 7.52
C LEU A 145 3.32 0.36 8.98
N LEU A 146 2.60 -0.59 9.59
CA LEU A 146 2.18 -0.50 10.98
C LEU A 146 3.39 -0.41 11.91
N ALA A 147 4.40 -1.26 11.74
CA ALA A 147 5.62 -1.23 12.54
C ALA A 147 6.36 0.09 12.39
N LEU A 148 6.53 0.60 11.16
CA LEU A 148 7.25 1.84 10.91
C LEU A 148 6.53 3.06 11.51
N VAL A 149 5.21 3.15 11.33
CA VAL A 149 4.37 4.20 11.95
C VAL A 149 4.40 4.10 13.47
N THR A 150 4.36 2.89 14.03
CA THR A 150 4.47 2.65 15.48
C THR A 150 5.81 3.11 16.02
N LEU A 151 6.92 2.69 15.41
CA LEU A 151 8.26 3.09 15.81
C LEU A 151 8.43 4.61 15.75
N LEU A 152 7.92 5.27 14.71
CA LEU A 152 7.95 6.72 14.61
C LEU A 152 7.07 7.40 15.66
N ALA A 153 5.89 6.87 15.97
CA ALA A 153 5.05 7.39 17.06
C ALA A 153 5.73 7.29 18.43
N PHE A 154 6.66 6.33 18.62
CA PHE A 154 7.47 6.23 19.84
C PHE A 154 8.70 7.12 19.81
N PHE A 155 9.46 7.13 18.72
CA PHE A 155 10.77 7.78 18.65
C PHE A 155 10.71 9.25 18.20
N ARG A 156 9.64 9.63 17.49
CA ARG A 156 9.44 10.93 16.85
C ARG A 156 8.02 11.45 17.12
N ARG A 157 7.66 11.58 18.40
CA ARG A 157 6.34 12.06 18.86
C ARG A 157 6.01 13.48 18.40
N ASP A 158 7.04 14.28 18.14
CA ASP A 158 6.97 15.61 17.52
C ASP A 158 6.40 15.55 16.09
N LEU A 159 6.69 14.45 15.40
CA LEU A 159 6.35 14.22 14.01
C LEU A 159 5.08 13.39 13.85
N VAL A 160 5.03 12.21 14.48
CA VAL A 160 3.93 11.24 14.33
C VAL A 160 3.08 11.20 15.60
N ARG A 161 1.77 11.35 15.43
CA ARG A 161 0.80 11.34 16.54
C ARG A 161 0.68 9.94 17.15
N ALA A 162 0.51 9.86 18.47
CA ALA A 162 0.40 8.58 19.18
C ALA A 162 -0.80 7.71 18.76
N TRP A 163 -1.86 8.29 18.18
CA TRP A 163 -3.02 7.54 17.67
C TRP A 163 -2.82 7.02 16.25
N ALA A 164 -1.78 7.46 15.52
CA ALA A 164 -1.56 7.04 14.13
C ALA A 164 -1.45 5.52 13.96
N PRO A 165 -0.77 4.75 14.84
CA PRO A 165 -0.75 3.29 14.76
C PRO A 165 -2.15 2.67 14.86
N VAL A 166 -3.01 3.21 15.73
CA VAL A 166 -4.39 2.75 15.89
C VAL A 166 -5.19 3.03 14.61
N ALA A 167 -5.00 4.17 13.97
CA ALA A 167 -5.64 4.47 12.70
C ALA A 167 -5.13 3.59 11.54
N VAL A 168 -3.84 3.25 11.51
CA VAL A 168 -3.32 2.25 10.55
C VAL A 168 -3.98 0.90 10.80
N LEU A 169 -4.04 0.45 12.06
CA LEU A 169 -4.67 -0.83 12.41
C LEU A 169 -6.16 -0.85 12.05
N ALA A 170 -6.87 0.23 12.36
CA ALA A 170 -8.27 0.43 11.98
C ALA A 170 -8.46 0.50 10.46
N GLY A 171 -7.41 0.80 9.70
CA GLY A 171 -7.44 0.73 8.25
C GLY A 171 -7.20 -0.68 7.70
N VAL A 172 -6.20 -1.37 8.24
CA VAL A 172 -5.74 -2.69 7.78
C VAL A 172 -6.76 -3.79 8.12
N VAL A 173 -7.27 -3.82 9.36
CA VAL A 173 -8.13 -4.92 9.83
C VAL A 173 -9.42 -5.02 9.01
N PRO A 174 -10.20 -3.94 8.79
CA PRO A 174 -11.40 -4.02 7.97
C PRO A 174 -11.11 -4.40 6.52
N ALA A 175 -10.03 -3.87 5.93
CA ALA A 175 -9.63 -4.21 4.56
C ALA A 175 -9.22 -5.68 4.41
N ALA A 176 -8.68 -6.31 5.47
CA ALA A 176 -8.37 -7.73 5.51
C ALA A 176 -9.62 -8.60 5.67
N VAL A 177 -10.66 -8.12 6.37
CA VAL A 177 -11.96 -8.80 6.49
C VAL A 177 -12.73 -8.75 5.17
N SER A 178 -12.74 -7.59 4.51
CA SER A 178 -13.37 -7.42 3.21
C SER A 178 -12.73 -6.30 2.41
N LEU A 179 -12.43 -6.59 1.14
CA LEU A 179 -12.00 -5.59 0.16
C LEU A 179 -13.09 -4.54 -0.11
N ASP A 180 -14.36 -4.79 0.23
CA ASP A 180 -15.43 -3.79 0.15
C ASP A 180 -15.21 -2.65 1.16
N LEU A 181 -14.48 -2.90 2.26
CA LEU A 181 -14.13 -1.92 3.29
C LEU A 181 -12.82 -1.17 3.00
N LEU A 182 -12.15 -1.50 1.89
CA LEU A 182 -10.88 -0.90 1.52
C LEU A 182 -10.94 0.63 1.34
N PRO A 183 -12.03 1.25 0.82
CA PRO A 183 -12.14 2.71 0.82
C PRO A 183 -12.04 3.32 2.21
N VAL A 184 -12.77 2.76 3.18
CA VAL A 184 -12.74 3.21 4.58
C VAL A 184 -11.36 2.96 5.17
N GLY A 185 -10.78 1.79 4.89
CA GLY A 185 -9.46 1.43 5.40
C GLY A 185 -8.35 2.36 4.89
N ALA A 186 -8.41 2.68 3.59
CA ALA A 186 -7.50 3.61 2.95
C ALA A 186 -7.63 5.03 3.51
N LEU A 187 -8.85 5.51 3.78
CA LEU A 187 -9.05 6.78 4.47
C LEU A 187 -8.44 6.77 5.88
N CYS A 188 -8.60 5.69 6.65
CA CYS A 188 -7.98 5.57 7.98
C CYS A 188 -6.45 5.64 7.89
N ILE A 189 -5.84 5.00 6.90
CA ILE A 189 -4.39 5.06 6.67
C ILE A 189 -3.97 6.46 6.21
N GLY A 190 -4.73 7.09 5.33
CA GLY A 190 -4.52 8.48 4.92
C GLY A 190 -4.56 9.43 6.12
N LEU A 191 -5.50 9.25 7.04
CA LEU A 191 -5.57 10.00 8.30
C LEU A 191 -4.35 9.76 9.20
N ALA A 192 -3.86 8.52 9.28
CA ALA A 192 -2.65 8.20 10.04
C ALA A 192 -1.39 8.86 9.45
N LEU A 193 -1.36 9.05 8.12
CA LEU A 193 -0.26 9.65 7.37
C LEU A 193 -0.42 11.17 7.15
N LEU A 194 -1.57 11.76 7.54
CA LEU A 194 -1.81 13.21 7.50
C LEU A 194 -0.64 13.94 8.16
N PRO A 195 -0.25 15.09 7.61
CA PRO A 195 1.11 15.60 7.68
C PRO A 195 1.66 15.48 9.09
N VAL A 196 2.51 14.47 9.20
CA VAL A 196 3.55 14.32 10.20
C VAL A 196 4.09 15.73 10.47
N ARG A 197 3.77 16.27 11.66
CA ARG A 197 3.95 17.71 11.94
C ARG A 197 5.43 18.04 11.85
N ARG A 198 5.80 19.20 11.29
CA ARG A 198 7.19 19.67 11.40
C ARG A 198 7.50 19.90 12.88
N SER A 199 8.56 19.29 13.40
CA SER A 199 9.34 19.94 14.46
C SER A 199 9.84 21.26 13.88
N GLN A 200 9.48 22.38 14.50
CA GLN A 200 10.16 23.65 14.24
C GLN A 200 11.63 23.54 14.66
#